data_AF-A0A2P5LN98-F1
#
_entry.id   AF-A0A2P5LN98-F1
#
_cell.length_a   1.000
_cell.length_b   1.000
_cell.length_c   1.000
_cell.angle_alpha   90.00
_cell.angle_beta   90.00
_cell.angle_gamma   90.00
#
_symmetry.space_group_name_H-M   'P 1'
#
loop_
_entity.id
_entity.type
_entity.pdbx_description
1 polymer ?
#
loop_
_entity_poly.entity_id
_entity_poly.type
_entity_poly.pdbx_seq_one_letter_code
_entity_poly.pdbx_strand_id
1 'polypeptide(L)'
;MSARRKLSLGERLVIAAPYLWIGAFFLAPMLLIAKISVSQSVLARPPYRPIFEFSDSLADIWAKAQTFTFDAYRALVSDTLYLESYLSSLTIAAVSTLITLIIAYPFALAMARAPERLRPLLIGLAAAPFWTSFLIR
;
A
#
# COMPACT_ATOMS: atom_id res chain seq x y z
N MET A 1 -5.06 22.92 -32.77
CA MET A 1 -4.85 22.92 -31.30
C MET A 1 -6.22 22.84 -30.63
N SER A 2 -6.59 21.68 -30.07
CA SER A 2 -7.92 21.46 -29.50
C SER A 2 -8.10 22.27 -28.20
N ALA A 3 -9.01 23.22 -28.20
CA ALA A 3 -9.35 24.02 -27.03
C ALA A 3 -10.00 23.11 -25.96
N ARG A 4 -9.35 22.96 -24.80
CA ARG A 4 -9.91 22.19 -23.69
C ARG A 4 -11.20 22.87 -23.21
N ARG A 5 -12.35 22.25 -23.51
CA ARG A 5 -13.66 22.64 -22.97
C ARG A 5 -13.58 22.62 -21.43
N LYS A 6 -13.93 23.74 -20.79
CA LYS A 6 -14.02 23.81 -19.32
C LYS A 6 -15.21 22.95 -18.88
N LEU A 7 -14.96 21.93 -18.05
CA LEU A 7 -16.00 21.09 -17.45
C LEU A 7 -16.97 21.95 -16.62
N SER A 8 -18.27 21.72 -16.79
CA SER A 8 -19.34 22.31 -15.97
C SER A 8 -19.27 21.81 -14.52
N LEU A 9 -19.87 22.55 -13.58
CA LEU A 9 -19.88 22.17 -12.16
C LEU A 9 -20.51 20.78 -11.94
N GLY A 10 -21.57 20.44 -12.66
CA GLY A 10 -22.20 19.12 -12.60
C GLY A 10 -21.27 17.99 -13.06
N GLU A 11 -20.61 18.15 -14.21
CA GLU A 11 -19.63 17.17 -14.71
C GLU A 11 -18.45 16.99 -13.74
N ARG A 12 -17.99 18.07 -13.09
CA ARG A 12 -16.93 17.99 -12.07
C ARG A 12 -17.36 17.24 -10.83
N LEU A 13 -18.60 17.45 -10.35
CA LEU A 13 -19.10 16.76 -9.15
C LEU A 13 -19.31 15.27 -9.40
N VAL A 14 -19.79 14.89 -10.59
CA VAL A 14 -19.96 13.47 -10.97
C VAL A 14 -18.62 12.75 -11.03
N ILE A 15 -17.57 13.40 -11.57
CA ILE A 15 -16.22 12.84 -11.58
C ILE A 15 -15.62 12.84 -10.17
N ALA A 16 -15.80 13.92 -9.39
CA ALA A 16 -15.21 14.04 -8.06
C ALA A 16 -15.78 13.04 -7.05
N ALA A 17 -17.06 12.68 -7.14
CA ALA A 17 -17.71 11.76 -6.20
C ALA A 17 -16.96 10.42 -6.01
N PRO A 18 -16.67 9.62 -7.06
CA PRO A 18 -15.93 8.36 -6.89
C PRO A 18 -14.48 8.57 -6.41
N TYR A 19 -13.80 9.64 -6.85
CA TYR A 19 -12.44 9.93 -6.38
C TYR A 19 -12.42 10.36 -4.91
N LEU A 20 -13.39 11.15 -4.46
CA LEU A 20 -13.55 11.53 -3.05
C LEU A 20 -13.85 10.30 -2.20
N TRP A 21 -14.69 9.40 -2.70
CA TRP A 21 -14.99 8.14 -2.01
C TRP A 21 -13.74 7.29 -1.84
N ILE A 22 -13.03 6.99 -2.94
CA ILE A 22 -11.79 6.20 -2.89
C ILE A 22 -10.74 6.89 -2.02
N GLY A 23 -10.59 8.21 -2.16
CA GLY A 23 -9.67 9.01 -1.35
C GLY A 23 -10.00 8.94 0.14
N ALA A 24 -11.26 9.09 0.53
CA ALA A 24 -11.69 9.03 1.92
C ALA A 24 -11.43 7.64 2.54
N PHE A 25 -11.81 6.56 1.83
CA PHE A 25 -11.63 5.19 2.32
C PHE A 25 -10.18 4.71 2.30
N PHE A 26 -9.34 5.27 1.43
CA PHE A 26 -7.89 5.04 1.46
C PHE A 26 -7.22 5.83 2.59
N LEU A 27 -7.57 7.11 2.74
CA LEU A 27 -6.93 7.99 3.72
C LEU A 27 -7.35 7.65 5.16
N ALA A 28 -8.60 7.26 5.41
CA ALA A 28 -9.07 6.93 6.76
C ALA A 28 -8.20 5.88 7.48
N PRO A 29 -7.93 4.68 6.93
CA PRO A 29 -7.05 3.70 7.57
C PRO A 29 -5.58 4.15 7.58
N MET A 30 -5.12 4.88 6.56
CA MET A 30 -3.74 5.42 6.54
C MET A 30 -3.50 6.43 7.65
N LEU A 31 -4.44 7.33 7.88
CA LEU A 31 -4.39 8.29 8.99
C LEU A 31 -4.47 7.59 10.35
N LEU A 32 -5.27 6.53 10.46
CA LEU A 32 -5.32 5.71 11.66
C LEU A 32 -3.96 5.06 11.97
N ILE A 33 -3.33 4.44 10.97
CA ILE A 33 -2.01 3.80 11.12
C ILE A 33 -0.94 4.84 11.43
N ALA A 34 -0.95 6.00 10.76
CA ALA A 34 -0.02 7.09 11.01
C ALA A 34 -0.18 7.65 12.43
N LYS A 35 -1.42 7.74 12.95
CA LYS A 35 -1.66 8.10 14.36
C LYS A 35 -1.08 7.04 15.30
N ILE A 36 -1.28 5.76 14.99
CA ILE A 36 -0.78 4.65 15.83
C ILE A 36 0.75 4.58 15.82
N SER A 37 1.41 4.90 14.70
CA SER A 37 2.87 4.78 14.62
C SER A 37 3.63 5.76 15.52
N VAL A 38 3.01 6.88 15.90
CA VAL A 38 3.56 7.87 16.85
C VAL A 38 2.95 7.71 18.25
N SER A 39 2.04 6.75 18.43
CA SER A 39 1.39 6.48 19.71
C SER A 39 2.23 5.54 20.60
N GLN A 40 2.03 5.61 21.91
CA GLN A 40 2.71 4.73 22.86
C GLN A 40 2.01 3.37 22.93
N SER A 41 2.77 2.30 22.71
CA SER A 41 2.32 0.93 22.96
C SER A 41 2.24 0.67 24.46
N VAL A 42 1.03 0.48 24.98
CA VAL A 42 0.79 0.20 26.40
C VAL A 42 -0.01 -1.11 26.49
N LEU A 43 0.24 -1.92 27.53
CA LEU A 43 -0.58 -3.09 27.84
C LEU A 43 -1.96 -2.66 28.35
N ALA A 44 -2.80 -2.15 27.45
CA ALA A 44 -4.19 -1.76 27.67
C ALA A 44 -5.08 -2.28 26.52
N ARG A 45 -6.40 -2.18 26.68
CA ARG A 45 -7.36 -2.42 25.59
C ARG A 45 -8.09 -1.09 25.34
N PRO A 46 -7.91 -0.42 24.19
CA PRO A 46 -6.97 -0.67 23.07
C PRO A 46 -5.48 -0.59 23.44
N PRO A 47 -4.58 -1.32 22.73
CA PRO A 47 -3.15 -1.40 23.04
C PRO A 47 -2.34 -0.19 22.52
N TYR A 48 -2.89 1.03 22.61
CA TYR A 48 -2.22 2.27 22.22
C TYR A 48 -2.75 3.47 23.02
N ARG A 49 -1.89 4.46 23.26
CA ARG A 49 -2.27 5.78 23.82
C ARG A 49 -1.62 6.90 23.02
N PRO A 50 -2.32 8.03 22.79
CA PRO A 50 -3.58 8.47 23.42
C PRO A 50 -4.87 8.02 22.69
N ILE A 51 -5.95 7.87 23.45
CA ILE A 51 -7.32 7.65 22.96
C ILE A 51 -8.08 8.97 23.10
N PHE A 52 -8.61 9.46 21.98
CA PHE A 52 -9.44 10.66 21.94
C PHE A 52 -10.91 10.25 22.03
N GLU A 53 -11.61 10.78 23.01
CA GLU A 53 -13.03 10.57 23.23
C GLU A 53 -13.79 11.86 22.88
N PHE A 54 -15.02 11.73 22.39
CA PHE A 54 -15.84 12.90 22.03
C PHE A 54 -16.21 13.78 23.25
N SER A 55 -15.99 13.29 24.47
CA SER A 55 -16.17 14.00 25.74
C SER A 55 -14.93 14.74 26.23
N ASP A 56 -13.80 14.67 25.53
CA ASP A 56 -12.54 15.32 25.95
C ASP A 56 -12.64 16.85 25.83
N SER A 57 -12.11 17.57 26.82
CA SER A 57 -11.94 19.02 26.72
C SER A 57 -10.79 19.39 25.78
N LEU A 58 -10.76 20.63 25.27
CA LEU A 58 -9.65 21.12 24.42
C LEU A 58 -8.28 21.02 25.13
N ALA A 59 -8.25 21.16 26.45
CA ALA A 59 -7.04 20.98 27.25
C ALA A 59 -6.61 19.51 27.31
N ASP A 60 -7.55 18.58 27.43
CA ASP A 60 -7.28 17.13 27.44
C ASP A 60 -6.77 16.65 26.09
N ILE A 61 -7.33 17.18 24.98
CA ILE A 61 -6.86 16.87 23.62
C ILE A 61 -5.42 17.34 23.43
N TRP A 62 -5.08 18.53 23.91
CA TRP A 62 -3.72 19.06 23.83
C TRP A 62 -2.73 18.25 24.67
N ALA A 63 -3.09 17.93 25.92
CA ALA A 63 -2.27 17.11 26.80
C ALA A 63 -2.04 15.70 26.21
N LYS A 64 -3.09 15.08 25.64
CA LYS A 64 -3.00 13.80 24.93
C LYS A 64 -2.06 13.89 23.72
N ALA A 65 -2.15 14.94 22.91
CA ALA A 65 -1.27 15.13 21.76
C ALA A 65 0.22 15.25 22.14
N GLN A 66 0.53 15.76 23.33
CA GLN A 66 1.92 15.84 23.83
C GLN A 66 2.51 14.48 24.22
N THR A 67 1.69 13.44 24.37
CA THR A 67 2.14 12.07 24.70
C THR A 67 2.62 11.27 23.50
N PHE A 68 2.49 11.81 22.28
CA PHE A 68 3.05 11.19 21.08
C PHE A 68 4.57 11.06 21.19
N THR A 69 5.09 9.88 20.84
CA THR A 69 6.51 9.57 20.92
C THR A 69 7.01 8.90 19.63
N PHE A 70 8.30 9.06 19.37
CA PHE A 70 8.99 8.37 18.28
C PHE A 70 9.77 7.13 18.76
N ASP A 71 9.47 6.62 19.97
CA ASP A 71 10.15 5.45 20.53
C ASP A 71 10.01 4.20 19.66
N ALA A 72 8.85 4.00 19.02
CA ALA A 72 8.64 2.91 18.07
C ALA A 72 9.65 2.97 16.89
N TYR A 73 9.97 4.16 16.39
CA TYR A 73 10.96 4.35 15.33
C TYR A 73 12.39 4.15 15.82
N ARG A 74 12.69 4.53 17.07
CA ARG A 74 14.01 4.24 17.67
C ARG A 74 14.20 2.74 17.82
N ALA A 75 13.20 2.03 18.35
CA ALA A 75 13.21 0.58 18.49
C ALA A 75 13.46 -0.13 17.15
N LEU A 76 12.81 0.35 16.07
CA LEU A 76 12.97 -0.19 14.72
C LEU A 76 14.42 -0.12 14.21
N VAL A 77 15.17 0.92 14.57
CA VAL A 77 16.55 1.13 14.12
C VAL A 77 17.56 0.50 15.08
N SER A 78 17.26 0.46 16.38
CA SER A 78 18.18 -0.08 17.39
C SER A 78 18.18 -1.61 17.46
N ASP A 79 17.07 -2.25 17.07
CA ASP A 79 16.93 -3.69 17.16
C ASP A 79 17.44 -4.37 15.88
N THR A 80 18.50 -5.16 16.03
CA THR A 80 19.16 -5.88 14.94
C THR A 80 18.22 -6.85 14.24
N LEU A 81 17.23 -7.42 14.94
CA LEU A 81 16.27 -8.36 14.33
C LEU A 81 15.41 -7.67 13.26
N TYR A 82 14.99 -6.43 13.50
CA TYR A 82 14.20 -5.67 12.53
C TYR A 82 15.04 -5.28 11.32
N LEU A 83 16.29 -4.83 11.53
CA LEU A 83 17.21 -4.49 10.45
C LEU A 83 17.55 -5.72 9.59
N GLU A 84 17.87 -6.85 10.20
CA GLU A 84 18.14 -8.10 9.49
C GLU A 84 16.94 -8.58 8.69
N SER A 85 15.74 -8.54 9.28
CA SER A 85 14.49 -8.91 8.61
C SER A 85 14.20 -7.99 7.42
N TYR A 86 14.46 -6.68 7.56
CA TYR A 86 14.30 -5.70 6.49
C TYR A 86 15.29 -5.93 5.34
N LEU A 87 16.57 -6.11 5.65
CA LEU A 87 17.62 -6.37 4.66
C LEU A 87 17.41 -7.71 3.95
N SER A 88 16.98 -8.74 4.68
CA SER A 88 16.62 -10.04 4.10
C SER A 88 15.46 -9.88 3.11
N SER A 89 14.38 -9.19 3.51
CA SER A 89 13.23 -8.92 2.63
C SER A 89 13.63 -8.15 1.37
N LEU A 90 14.47 -7.13 1.52
CA LEU A 90 14.97 -6.33 0.40
C LEU A 90 15.85 -7.17 -0.54
N THR A 91 16.71 -8.01 0.01
CA THR A 91 17.57 -8.92 -0.77
C THR A 91 16.73 -9.92 -1.54
N ILE A 92 15.75 -10.55 -0.90
CA ILE A 92 14.82 -11.47 -1.54
C ILE A 92 14.08 -10.76 -2.66
N ALA A 93 13.50 -9.58 -2.41
CA ALA A 93 12.77 -8.81 -3.42
C ALA A 93 13.66 -8.44 -4.62
N ALA A 94 14.89 -8.01 -4.38
CA ALA A 94 15.84 -7.64 -5.43
C ALA A 94 16.26 -8.86 -6.27
N VAL A 95 16.64 -9.96 -5.60
CA VAL A 95 17.05 -11.21 -6.27
C VAL A 95 15.87 -11.80 -7.06
N SER A 96 14.69 -11.88 -6.46
CA SER A 96 13.47 -12.33 -7.16
C SER A 96 13.16 -11.47 -8.36
N THR A 97 13.21 -10.13 -8.23
CA THR A 97 12.97 -9.22 -9.36
C THR A 97 13.98 -9.44 -10.48
N LEU A 98 15.27 -9.62 -10.15
CA LEU A 98 16.31 -9.84 -11.14
C LEU A 98 16.13 -11.18 -11.87
N ILE A 99 15.87 -12.26 -11.13
CA ILE A 99 15.59 -13.58 -11.70
C ILE A 99 14.35 -13.52 -12.59
N THR A 100 13.27 -12.89 -12.11
CA THR A 100 12.04 -12.69 -12.89
C THR A 100 12.33 -11.89 -14.13
N LEU A 101 13.13 -10.83 -14.09
CA LEU A 101 13.48 -10.04 -15.27
C LEU A 101 14.26 -10.87 -16.29
N ILE A 102 15.26 -11.63 -15.83
CA ILE A 102 16.10 -12.49 -16.69
C ILE A 102 15.27 -13.56 -17.40
N ILE A 103 14.24 -14.11 -16.75
CA ILE A 103 13.41 -15.18 -17.31
C ILE A 103 12.21 -14.63 -18.09
N ALA A 104 11.49 -13.67 -17.52
CA ALA A 104 10.26 -13.13 -18.10
C ALA A 104 10.52 -12.24 -19.31
N TYR A 105 11.64 -11.51 -19.36
CA TYR A 105 11.97 -10.66 -20.50
C TYR A 105 12.18 -11.45 -21.81
N PRO A 106 13.02 -12.49 -21.88
CA PRO A 106 13.15 -13.29 -23.10
C PRO A 106 11.86 -14.01 -23.45
N PHE A 107 11.08 -14.46 -22.46
CA PHE A 107 9.76 -15.04 -22.69
C PHE A 107 8.79 -14.03 -23.34
N ALA A 108 8.73 -12.80 -22.82
CA ALA A 108 7.92 -11.72 -23.39
C ALA A 108 8.37 -11.36 -24.81
N LEU A 109 9.68 -11.34 -25.07
CA LEU A 109 10.23 -11.11 -26.40
C LEU A 109 9.86 -12.23 -27.38
N ALA A 110 9.93 -13.49 -26.94
CA ALA A 110 9.50 -14.64 -27.74
C ALA A 110 8.01 -14.55 -28.06
N MET A 111 7.17 -14.17 -27.10
CA MET A 111 5.74 -13.96 -27.29
C MET A 111 5.43 -12.81 -28.26
N ALA A 112 6.17 -11.71 -28.19
CA ALA A 112 6.01 -10.57 -29.09
C ALA A 112 6.34 -10.93 -30.55
N ARG A 113 7.31 -11.83 -30.75
CA ARG A 113 7.77 -12.28 -32.09
C ARG A 113 7.10 -13.58 -32.57
N ALA A 114 6.26 -14.22 -31.76
CA ALA A 114 5.63 -15.49 -32.10
C ALA A 114 4.57 -15.36 -33.22
N PRO A 115 4.42 -16.39 -34.06
CA PRO A 115 3.36 -16.44 -35.07
C PRO A 115 1.97 -16.47 -34.42
N GLU A 116 0.95 -15.96 -35.14
CA GLU A 116 -0.40 -15.75 -34.61
C GLU A 116 -1.05 -17.02 -34.03
N ARG A 117 -0.66 -18.21 -34.51
CA ARG A 117 -1.16 -19.50 -34.01
C ARG A 117 -0.67 -19.84 -32.60
N LEU A 118 0.53 -19.42 -32.22
CA LEU A 118 1.15 -19.75 -30.91
C LEU A 118 0.93 -18.67 -29.85
N ARG A 119 0.58 -17.45 -30.26
CA ARG A 119 0.39 -16.31 -29.35
C ARG A 119 -0.68 -16.57 -28.27
N PRO A 120 -1.88 -17.13 -28.58
CA PRO A 120 -2.88 -17.44 -27.55
C PRO A 120 -2.38 -18.47 -26.51
N LEU A 121 -1.62 -19.48 -26.96
CA LEU A 121 -1.06 -20.50 -26.07
C LEU A 121 -0.05 -19.88 -25.09
N LEU A 122 0.86 -19.03 -25.57
CA LEU A 122 1.88 -18.37 -24.75
C LEU A 122 1.26 -17.43 -23.72
N ILE A 123 0.22 -16.67 -24.10
CA ILE A 123 -0.53 -15.81 -23.17
C ILE A 123 -1.23 -16.66 -22.11
N GLY A 124 -1.86 -17.77 -22.51
CA GLY A 124 -2.50 -18.70 -21.59
C GLY A 124 -1.53 -19.30 -20.57
N LEU A 125 -0.34 -19.71 -21.01
CA LEU A 125 0.72 -20.24 -20.15
C LEU A 125 1.23 -19.19 -19.14
N ALA A 126 1.37 -17.93 -19.57
CA ALA A 126 1.78 -16.83 -18.71
C ALA A 126 0.71 -16.50 -17.66
N ALA A 127 -0.56 -16.59 -18.03
CA ALA A 127 -1.68 -16.34 -17.12
C ALA A 127 -1.93 -17.52 -16.17
N ALA A 128 -1.67 -18.77 -16.57
CA ALA A 128 -1.96 -19.98 -15.79
C ALA A 128 -1.65 -19.91 -14.27
N PRO A 129 -0.46 -19.46 -13.81
CA PRO A 129 -0.17 -19.36 -12.37
C PRO A 129 -1.05 -18.36 -11.62
N PHE A 130 -1.65 -17.38 -12.29
CA PHE A 130 -2.65 -16.50 -11.68
C PHE A 130 -3.96 -17.25 -11.39
N TRP A 131 -4.35 -18.18 -12.27
CA TRP A 131 -5.58 -18.95 -12.14
C TRP A 131 -5.49 -20.05 -11.08
N THR A 132 -4.30 -20.59 -10.81
CA THR A 132 -4.13 -21.61 -9.75
C THR A 132 -4.36 -21.03 -8.35
N SER A 133 -3.89 -19.80 -8.09
CA SER A 133 -4.21 -19.09 -6.84
C SER A 133 -5.70 -18.72 -6.74
N PHE A 134 -6.38 -18.51 -7.88
CA PHE A 134 -7.83 -18.32 -7.92
C PHE A 134 -8.64 -19.59 -7.63
N LEU A 135 -8.11 -20.79 -7.93
CA LEU A 135 -8.81 -22.07 -7.76
C LEU A 135 -8.66 -22.67 -6.36
N ILE A 136 -7.61 -22.30 -5.62
CA ILE A 136 -7.31 -22.85 -4.27
C ILE A 136 -8.08 -22.11 -3.15
N ARG A 137 -8.81 -21.04 -3.49
CA ARG A 137 -9.64 -20.29 -2.55
C ARG A 137 -11.09 -20.74 -2.53
#